data_AF-A0A1L8DB42-F1
#
_entry.id   AF-A0A1L8DB42-F1
#
_cell.length_a   1.000
_cell.length_b   1.000
_cell.length_c   1.000
_cell.angle_alpha   90.00
_cell.angle_beta   90.00
_cell.angle_gamma   90.00
#
_symmetry.space_group_name_H-M   'P 1'
#
loop_
_entity.id
_entity.type
_entity.pdbx_description
1 polymer ?
#
loop_
_entity_poly.entity_id
_entity_poly.type
_entity_poly.pdbx_seq_one_letter_code
_entity_poly.pdbx_strand_id
1 'polypeptide(L)'
;SYNHYIEAGLKLGYNLGNAKERKSFVVHNVIKNLPEFVVNGTNLAEKCLQDIQSDLELLMQGHEHTTVILDDISMLLNMGLSENVIVNFCRELNKITSWHPRVTLITKISCADIHKVLHNYMYDMATTRIALKPMDSGKFYDVDGKMVISHKNEQMQHNEKEKTVLYHVNERNIKILLPGEFSVSE
;
A
#
# COMPACT_ATOMS: atom_id res chain seq x y z
N SER A 1 -2.84 14.31 0.95
CA SER A 1 -3.33 15.05 -0.24
C SER A 1 -2.40 14.78 -1.41
N TYR A 2 -2.80 15.01 -2.67
CA TYR A 2 -1.93 14.73 -3.83
C TYR A 2 -0.58 15.48 -3.79
N ASN A 3 -0.59 16.74 -3.33
CA ASN A 3 0.63 17.56 -3.23
C ASN A 3 1.69 16.93 -2.32
N HIS A 4 1.28 16.23 -1.25
CA HIS A 4 2.22 15.52 -0.38
C HIS A 4 3.06 14.49 -1.15
N TYR A 5 2.45 13.73 -2.06
CA TYR A 5 3.17 12.75 -2.88
C TYR A 5 4.03 13.42 -3.96
N ILE A 6 3.60 14.56 -4.50
CA ILE A 6 4.45 15.34 -5.43
C ILE A 6 5.72 15.78 -4.73
N GLU A 7 5.60 16.38 -3.55
CA GLU A 7 6.76 16.86 -2.77
C GLU A 7 7.68 15.70 -2.36
N ALA A 8 7.10 14.58 -1.89
CA ALA A 8 7.86 13.38 -1.57
C ALA A 8 8.57 12.80 -2.80
N GLY A 9 7.86 12.73 -3.94
CA GLY A 9 8.42 12.27 -5.22
C GLY A 9 9.61 13.12 -5.64
N LEU A 10 9.49 14.45 -5.60
CA LEU A 10 10.56 15.37 -6.01
C LEU A 10 11.82 15.19 -5.15
N LYS A 11 11.67 14.98 -3.83
CA LYS A 11 12.80 14.66 -2.94
C LYS A 11 13.52 13.36 -3.34
N LEU A 12 12.75 12.37 -3.78
CA LEU A 12 13.25 11.08 -4.25
C LEU A 12 13.71 11.10 -5.73
N GLY A 13 13.64 12.24 -6.41
CA GLY A 13 14.04 12.38 -7.82
C GLY A 13 12.97 12.00 -8.85
N TYR A 14 11.71 11.81 -8.42
CA TYR A 14 10.58 11.46 -9.28
C TYR A 14 9.61 12.63 -9.44
N ASN A 15 9.13 12.88 -10.67
CA ASN A 15 8.13 13.91 -10.93
C ASN A 15 6.76 13.29 -11.24
N LEU A 16 5.89 13.21 -10.22
CA LEU A 16 4.53 12.68 -10.36
C LEU A 16 3.62 13.59 -11.21
N GLY A 17 3.90 14.90 -11.28
CA GLY A 17 3.18 15.83 -12.14
C GLY A 17 3.32 15.46 -13.61
N ASN A 18 4.55 15.23 -14.06
CA ASN A 18 4.84 14.79 -15.43
C ASN A 18 4.20 13.43 -15.75
N ALA A 19 4.21 12.49 -14.78
CA ALA A 19 3.56 11.18 -14.96
C ALA A 19 2.05 11.32 -15.14
N LYS A 20 1.42 12.23 -14.39
CA LYS A 20 -0.02 12.54 -14.54
C LYS A 20 -0.32 13.17 -15.90
N GLU A 21 0.48 14.13 -16.36
CA GLU A 21 0.31 14.76 -17.69
C GLU A 21 0.44 13.75 -18.84
N ARG A 22 1.35 12.78 -18.70
CA ARG A 22 1.52 11.66 -19.65
C ARG A 22 0.44 10.59 -19.53
N LYS A 23 -0.54 10.76 -18.66
CA LYS A 23 -1.61 9.79 -18.37
C LYS A 23 -1.10 8.42 -17.90
N SER A 24 0.10 8.35 -17.33
CA SER A 24 0.66 7.11 -16.77
C SER A 24 0.46 7.01 -15.26
N PHE A 25 -0.24 7.96 -14.65
CA PHE A 25 -0.49 8.03 -13.22
C PHE A 25 -1.82 8.73 -12.93
N VAL A 26 -2.69 8.08 -12.15
CA VAL A 26 -4.01 8.58 -11.76
C VAL A 26 -4.12 8.58 -10.24
N VAL A 27 -4.78 9.59 -9.68
CA VAL A 27 -4.94 9.76 -8.24
C VAL A 27 -6.39 10.05 -7.90
N HIS A 28 -6.96 9.21 -7.05
CA HIS A 28 -8.27 9.42 -6.44
C HIS A 28 -8.10 9.94 -5.02
N ASN A 29 -8.56 11.17 -4.76
CA ASN A 29 -8.57 11.74 -3.41
C ASN A 29 -9.95 11.56 -2.79
N VAL A 30 -10.18 10.37 -2.24
CA VAL A 30 -11.46 9.97 -1.65
C VAL A 30 -11.92 10.92 -0.55
N ILE A 31 -11.00 11.36 0.33
CA ILE A 31 -11.30 12.29 1.42
C ILE A 31 -11.83 13.63 0.89
N LYS A 32 -11.22 14.17 -0.17
CA LYS A 32 -11.63 15.45 -0.74
C LYS A 32 -13.03 15.38 -1.36
N ASN A 33 -13.39 14.23 -1.92
CA ASN A 33 -14.68 14.02 -2.60
C ASN A 33 -15.77 13.48 -1.66
N LEU A 34 -15.44 13.18 -0.40
CA LEU A 34 -16.39 12.62 0.58
C LEU A 34 -17.67 13.45 0.74
N PRO A 35 -17.64 14.79 0.85
CA PRO A 35 -18.87 15.58 0.98
C PRO A 35 -19.84 15.38 -0.20
N GLU A 36 -19.33 15.29 -1.42
CA GLU A 36 -20.12 15.06 -2.63
C GLU A 36 -20.75 13.66 -2.62
N PHE A 37 -19.97 12.65 -2.24
CA PHE A 37 -20.46 11.28 -2.12
C PHE A 37 -21.60 11.15 -1.09
N VAL A 38 -21.48 11.86 0.04
CA VAL A 38 -22.52 11.87 1.08
C VAL A 38 -23.79 12.55 0.59
N VAL A 39 -23.70 13.73 -0.04
CA VAL A 39 -24.87 14.46 -0.58
C VAL A 39 -25.60 13.64 -1.64
N ASN A 40 -24.86 12.93 -2.49
CA ASN A 40 -25.43 12.13 -3.57
C ASN A 40 -25.87 10.72 -3.13
N GLY A 41 -25.71 10.34 -1.86
CA GLY A 41 -26.00 8.99 -1.38
C GLY A 41 -25.18 7.91 -2.09
N THR A 42 -23.98 8.26 -2.57
CA THR A 42 -23.13 7.35 -3.35
C THR A 42 -22.54 6.26 -2.46
N ASN A 43 -22.66 5.00 -2.88
CA ASN A 43 -21.92 3.93 -2.24
C ASN A 43 -20.42 4.09 -2.53
N LEU A 44 -19.68 4.51 -1.51
CA LEU A 44 -18.26 4.85 -1.63
C LEU A 44 -17.42 3.69 -2.15
N ALA A 45 -17.62 2.47 -1.63
CA ALA A 45 -16.84 1.31 -2.00
C ALA A 45 -17.09 0.91 -3.47
N GLU A 46 -18.36 0.92 -3.90
CA GLU A 46 -18.72 0.63 -5.28
C GLU A 46 -18.18 1.68 -6.24
N LYS A 47 -18.28 2.97 -5.88
CA LYS A 47 -17.75 4.06 -6.70
C LYS A 47 -16.24 3.97 -6.85
N CYS A 48 -15.51 3.76 -5.74
CA CYS A 48 -14.06 3.56 -5.79
C CYS A 48 -13.68 2.34 -6.66
N LEU A 49 -14.42 1.24 -6.56
CA LEU A 49 -14.16 0.05 -7.37
C LEU A 49 -14.35 0.34 -8.86
N GLN A 50 -15.45 1.00 -9.23
CA GLN A 50 -15.74 1.39 -10.62
C GLN A 50 -14.67 2.33 -11.19
N ASP A 51 -14.27 3.35 -10.41
CA ASP A 51 -13.26 4.30 -10.83
C ASP A 51 -11.90 3.61 -11.07
N ILE A 52 -11.50 2.71 -10.16
CA ILE A 52 -10.26 1.93 -10.32
C ILE A 52 -10.33 1.00 -11.54
N GLN A 53 -11.46 0.33 -11.77
CA GLN A 53 -11.64 -0.56 -12.93
C GLN A 53 -11.56 0.20 -14.25
N SER A 54 -12.26 1.33 -14.36
CA SER A 54 -12.23 2.21 -15.52
C SER A 54 -10.81 2.69 -15.83
N ASP A 55 -10.05 3.12 -14.81
CA ASP A 55 -8.69 3.57 -15.00
C ASP A 55 -7.72 2.44 -15.37
N LEU A 56 -7.91 1.25 -14.80
CA LEU A 56 -7.10 0.08 -15.15
C LEU A 56 -7.29 -0.31 -16.62
N GLU A 57 -8.53 -0.33 -17.12
CA GLU A 57 -8.82 -0.63 -18.53
C GLU A 57 -8.08 0.33 -19.47
N LEU A 58 -8.02 1.61 -19.13
CA LEU A 58 -7.31 2.62 -19.91
C LEU A 58 -5.78 2.48 -19.81
N LEU A 59 -5.25 2.32 -18.60
CA LEU A 59 -3.81 2.24 -18.35
C LEU A 59 -3.20 0.95 -18.96
N MET A 60 -3.92 -0.17 -18.90
CA MET A 60 -3.44 -1.45 -19.40
C MET A 60 -3.32 -1.54 -20.93
N GLN A 61 -3.92 -0.59 -21.66
CA GLN A 61 -3.75 -0.48 -23.13
C GLN A 61 -2.37 0.07 -23.50
N GLY A 62 -1.79 0.94 -22.67
CA GLY A 62 -0.52 1.62 -22.94
C GLY A 62 0.67 1.12 -22.12
N HIS A 63 0.42 0.30 -21.10
CA HIS A 63 1.45 -0.12 -20.15
C HIS A 63 1.55 -1.63 -20.02
N GLU A 64 2.80 -2.12 -19.89
CA GLU A 64 3.08 -3.53 -19.70
C GLU A 64 2.62 -4.00 -18.31
N HIS A 65 2.81 -3.17 -17.28
CA HIS A 65 2.43 -3.45 -15.90
C HIS A 65 1.71 -2.24 -15.30
N THR A 66 0.71 -2.48 -14.46
CA THR A 66 -0.04 -1.41 -13.78
C THR A 66 -0.15 -1.73 -12.30
N THR A 67 0.10 -0.73 -11.45
CA THR A 67 0.05 -0.90 -9.99
C THR A 67 -1.07 -0.04 -9.42
N VAL A 68 -1.95 -0.67 -8.65
CA VAL A 68 -2.94 0.01 -7.81
C VAL A 68 -2.38 0.12 -6.40
N ILE A 69 -2.32 1.34 -5.87
CA ILE A 69 -1.88 1.60 -4.50
C ILE A 69 -3.06 2.16 -3.70
N LEU A 70 -3.48 1.43 -2.68
CA LEU A 70 -4.45 1.89 -1.69
C LEU A 70 -3.68 2.40 -0.46
N ASP A 71 -3.55 3.72 -0.34
CA ASP A 71 -2.88 4.33 0.82
C ASP A 71 -3.85 4.41 2.00
N ASP A 72 -3.69 3.45 2.89
CA ASP A 72 -4.38 3.30 4.17
C ASP A 72 -5.89 3.02 4.05
N ILE A 73 -6.22 1.76 3.76
CA ILE A 73 -7.62 1.30 3.70
C ILE A 73 -8.35 1.41 5.04
N SER A 74 -7.63 1.52 6.17
CA SER A 74 -8.28 1.67 7.47
C SER A 74 -9.05 3.00 7.58
N MET A 75 -8.67 4.01 6.78
CA MET A 75 -9.40 5.28 6.68
C MET A 75 -10.84 5.11 6.21
N LEU A 76 -11.17 4.06 5.45
CA LEU A 76 -12.55 3.82 5.01
C LEU A 76 -13.49 3.52 6.20
N LEU A 77 -12.98 2.96 7.29
CA LEU A 77 -13.74 2.77 8.53
C LEU A 77 -14.15 4.13 9.11
N ASN A 78 -13.23 5.11 9.11
CA ASN A 78 -13.50 6.48 9.57
C ASN A 78 -14.50 7.22 8.67
N MET A 79 -14.69 6.75 7.43
CA MET A 79 -15.70 7.26 6.49
C MET A 79 -17.06 6.57 6.65
N GLY A 80 -17.22 5.69 7.64
CA GLY A 80 -18.48 5.02 7.95
C GLY A 80 -18.70 3.69 7.25
N LEU A 81 -17.69 3.15 6.54
CA LEU A 81 -17.80 1.82 5.95
C LEU A 81 -17.60 0.75 7.03
N SER A 82 -18.33 -0.35 6.92
CA SER A 82 -18.11 -1.51 7.79
C SER A 82 -16.91 -2.33 7.30
N GLU A 83 -16.28 -3.09 8.21
CA GLU A 83 -15.18 -4.00 7.87
C GLU A 83 -15.57 -4.98 6.75
N ASN A 84 -16.79 -5.53 6.79
CA ASN A 84 -17.27 -6.46 5.76
C ASN A 84 -17.32 -5.82 4.37
N VAL A 85 -17.74 -4.56 4.28
CA VAL A 85 -17.76 -3.82 3.01
C VAL A 85 -16.32 -3.61 2.49
N ILE A 86 -15.38 -3.25 3.37
CA ILE A 86 -13.98 -3.04 3.00
C ILE A 86 -13.32 -4.36 2.56
N VAL A 87 -13.55 -5.45 3.29
CA VAL A 87 -13.05 -6.79 2.95
C VAL A 87 -13.59 -7.22 1.58
N ASN A 88 -14.88 -7.02 1.31
CA ASN A 88 -15.47 -7.33 0.01
C ASN A 88 -14.87 -6.46 -1.10
N PHE A 89 -14.71 -5.15 -0.87
CA PHE A 89 -14.04 -4.25 -1.80
C PHE A 89 -12.62 -4.72 -2.16
N CYS A 90 -11.80 -5.04 -1.15
CA CYS A 90 -10.45 -5.57 -1.37
C CYS A 90 -10.49 -6.93 -2.09
N ARG A 91 -11.48 -7.78 -1.81
CA ARG A 91 -11.66 -9.07 -2.48
C ARG A 91 -11.96 -8.88 -3.97
N GLU A 92 -12.84 -7.96 -4.32
CA GLU A 92 -13.13 -7.66 -5.73
C GLU A 92 -11.88 -7.13 -6.45
N LEU A 93 -11.10 -6.23 -5.83
CA LEU A 93 -9.83 -5.79 -6.41
C LEU A 93 -8.81 -6.93 -6.57
N ASN A 94 -8.76 -7.86 -5.62
CA ASN A 94 -7.87 -9.01 -5.72
C ASN A 94 -8.29 -10.01 -6.82
N LYS A 95 -9.57 -10.06 -7.20
CA LYS A 95 -9.98 -10.84 -8.38
C LYS A 95 -9.40 -10.26 -9.67
N ILE A 96 -9.28 -8.94 -9.75
CA ILE A 96 -8.68 -8.26 -10.92
C ILE A 96 -7.24 -8.71 -11.13
N THR A 97 -6.43 -8.80 -10.06
CA THR A 97 -5.04 -9.28 -10.16
C THR A 97 -4.95 -10.75 -10.57
N SER A 98 -5.97 -11.55 -10.23
CA SER A 98 -6.06 -12.95 -10.65
C SER A 98 -6.39 -13.08 -12.14
N TRP A 99 -7.23 -12.19 -12.68
CA TRP A 99 -7.59 -12.18 -14.11
C TRP A 99 -6.56 -11.46 -14.97
N HIS A 100 -5.80 -10.54 -14.40
CA HIS A 100 -4.79 -9.73 -15.08
C HIS A 100 -3.45 -9.83 -14.34
N PRO A 101 -2.59 -10.79 -14.71
CA PRO A 101 -1.28 -10.99 -14.07
C PRO A 101 -0.34 -9.77 -14.13
N ARG A 102 -0.65 -8.81 -15.02
CA ARG A 102 0.09 -7.55 -15.20
C ARG A 102 -0.32 -6.46 -14.19
N VAL A 103 -1.34 -6.73 -13.37
CA VAL A 103 -1.85 -5.80 -12.37
C VAL A 103 -1.33 -6.20 -10.99
N THR A 104 -0.65 -5.26 -10.32
CA THR A 104 -0.21 -5.42 -8.93
C THR A 104 -1.09 -4.58 -8.01
N LEU A 105 -1.57 -5.16 -6.92
CA LEU A 105 -2.30 -4.46 -5.87
C LEU A 105 -1.41 -4.30 -4.63
N ILE A 106 -1.19 -3.06 -4.20
CA ILE A 106 -0.50 -2.72 -2.97
C ILE A 106 -1.50 -2.06 -2.04
N THR A 107 -1.69 -2.63 -0.86
CA THR A 107 -2.60 -2.11 0.16
C THR A 107 -1.83 -1.82 1.43
N LYS A 108 -1.91 -0.57 1.91
CA LYS A 108 -1.41 -0.20 3.22
C LYS A 108 -2.57 -0.23 4.22
N ILE A 109 -2.29 -0.71 5.43
CA ILE A 109 -3.22 -0.71 6.54
C ILE A 109 -2.52 -0.19 7.80
N SER A 110 -3.23 0.65 8.57
CA SER A 110 -2.81 1.04 9.92
C SER A 110 -2.60 -0.19 10.82
N CYS A 111 -1.51 -0.21 11.58
CA CYS A 111 -1.19 -1.28 12.53
C CYS A 111 -1.85 -1.07 13.90
N ALA A 112 -2.82 -0.16 14.03
CA ALA A 112 -3.53 0.07 15.28
C ALA A 112 -4.38 -1.15 15.67
N ASP A 113 -4.39 -1.51 16.96
CA ASP A 113 -5.10 -2.69 17.47
C ASP A 113 -6.61 -2.69 17.17
N ILE A 114 -7.21 -1.49 17.05
CA ILE A 114 -8.62 -1.32 16.68
C ILE A 114 -8.97 -1.87 15.29
N HIS A 115 -7.97 -2.10 14.43
CA HIS A 115 -8.14 -2.63 13.07
C HIS A 115 -7.69 -4.09 12.94
N LYS A 116 -7.49 -4.81 14.07
CA LYS A 116 -6.95 -6.17 14.08
C LYS A 116 -7.75 -7.16 13.21
N VAL A 117 -9.08 -7.04 13.19
CA VAL A 117 -9.94 -7.92 12.37
C VAL A 117 -9.69 -7.67 10.89
N LEU A 118 -9.78 -6.42 10.42
CA LEU A 118 -9.45 -6.05 9.05
C LEU A 118 -8.01 -6.43 8.68
N HIS A 119 -7.05 -6.23 9.59
CA HIS A 119 -5.66 -6.62 9.39
C HIS A 119 -5.51 -8.12 9.15
N ASN A 120 -6.16 -8.97 9.92
CA ASN A 120 -6.09 -10.42 9.74
C ASN A 120 -6.65 -10.85 8.37
N TYR A 121 -7.76 -10.26 7.93
CA TYR A 121 -8.30 -10.54 6.59
C TYR A 121 -7.33 -10.14 5.49
N MET A 122 -6.73 -8.94 5.58
CA MET A 122 -5.75 -8.49 4.58
C MET A 122 -4.48 -9.35 4.62
N TYR A 123 -4.06 -9.75 5.81
CA TYR A 123 -2.93 -10.65 6.01
C TYR A 123 -3.15 -11.97 5.25
N ASP A 124 -4.34 -12.58 5.39
CA ASP A 124 -4.66 -13.85 4.71
C ASP A 124 -4.73 -13.73 3.19
N MET A 125 -5.21 -12.59 2.68
CA MET A 125 -5.31 -12.30 1.26
C MET A 125 -3.98 -11.95 0.59
N ALA A 126 -3.03 -11.36 1.33
CA ALA A 126 -1.77 -10.90 0.77
C ALA A 126 -0.82 -12.06 0.42
N THR A 127 -0.21 -11.98 -0.77
CA THR A 127 0.87 -12.90 -1.19
C THR A 127 2.22 -12.49 -0.60
N THR A 128 2.47 -11.19 -0.49
CA THR A 128 3.65 -10.61 0.14
C THR A 128 3.22 -9.59 1.18
N ARG A 129 3.87 -9.63 2.34
CA ARG A 129 3.55 -8.81 3.49
C ARG A 129 4.83 -8.08 3.91
N ILE A 130 4.70 -6.78 4.15
CA ILE A 130 5.82 -5.93 4.57
C ILE A 130 5.38 -5.19 5.82
N ALA A 131 6.03 -5.48 6.93
CA ALA A 131 5.79 -4.80 8.21
C ALA A 131 7.00 -3.94 8.57
N LEU A 132 6.75 -2.65 8.84
CA LEU A 132 7.74 -1.75 9.41
C LEU A 132 7.60 -1.76 10.93
N LYS A 133 8.69 -2.04 11.64
CA LYS A 133 8.70 -2.13 13.10
C LYS A 133 9.87 -1.30 13.65
N PRO A 134 9.71 -0.70 14.85
CA PRO A 134 10.84 -0.13 15.57
C PRO A 134 11.87 -1.23 15.92
N MET A 135 13.08 -0.81 16.23
CA MET A 135 14.11 -1.69 16.79
C MET A 135 13.75 -2.08 18.23
N ASP A 136 13.92 -3.36 18.58
CA ASP A 136 13.59 -3.86 19.92
C ASP A 136 14.54 -3.26 20.99
N SER A 137 15.76 -2.91 20.60
CA SER A 137 16.80 -2.32 21.43
C SER A 137 16.71 -0.79 21.59
N GLY A 138 15.71 -0.14 21.00
CA GLY A 138 15.52 1.31 21.11
C GLY A 138 15.99 2.08 19.88
N LYS A 139 16.26 3.38 20.02
CA LYS A 139 16.60 4.27 18.89
C LYS A 139 18.10 4.24 18.59
N PHE A 140 18.44 4.15 17.31
CA PHE A 140 19.81 4.25 16.80
C PHE A 140 19.91 5.43 15.84
N TYR A 141 21.10 6.02 15.73
CA TYR A 141 21.33 7.15 14.82
C TYR A 141 21.32 6.69 13.35
N ASP A 142 21.94 5.54 13.06
CA ASP A 142 22.13 5.04 11.70
C ASP A 142 21.04 4.05 11.23
N VAL A 143 20.03 3.77 12.07
CA VAL A 143 18.95 2.82 11.79
C VAL A 143 17.63 3.33 12.36
N ASP A 144 16.64 3.53 11.49
CA ASP A 144 15.31 4.00 11.89
C ASP A 144 14.39 2.85 12.33
N GLY A 145 14.61 1.65 11.79
CA GLY A 145 13.79 0.50 12.12
C GLY A 145 14.17 -0.77 11.35
N LYS A 146 13.32 -1.78 11.51
CA LYS A 146 13.41 -3.04 10.77
C LYS A 146 12.19 -3.22 9.88
N MET A 147 12.43 -3.78 8.70
CA MET A 147 11.43 -4.19 7.73
C MET A 147 11.38 -5.72 7.73
N VAL A 148 10.24 -6.28 8.10
CA VAL A 148 9.97 -7.71 8.08
C VAL A 148 9.17 -8.01 6.82
N ILE A 149 9.75 -8.79 5.93
CA ILE A 149 9.15 -9.18 4.64
C ILE A 149 8.81 -10.65 4.75
N SER A 150 7.54 -10.98 4.55
CA SER A 150 7.10 -12.36 4.54
C SER A 150 6.32 -12.67 3.27
N HIS A 151 6.55 -13.87 2.72
CA HIS A 151 5.94 -14.31 1.49
C HIS A 151 5.18 -15.61 1.71
N LYS A 152 3.90 -15.61 1.32
CA LYS A 152 3.01 -16.76 1.41
C LYS A 152 3.36 -17.72 0.27
N ASN A 153 3.89 -18.89 0.61
CA ASN A 153 4.17 -19.94 -0.36
C ASN A 153 2.93 -20.82 -0.55
N GLU A 154 2.18 -20.63 -1.63
CA GLU A 154 0.95 -21.40 -1.88
C GLU A 154 1.20 -22.90 -2.11
N GLN A 155 2.42 -23.28 -2.51
CA GLN A 155 2.77 -24.67 -2.81
C GLN A 155 3.21 -25.47 -1.58
N MET A 156 3.60 -24.80 -0.49
CA MET A 156 4.06 -25.44 0.73
C MET A 156 3.19 -24.96 1.87
N GLN A 157 2.21 -25.77 2.26
CA GLN A 157 1.15 -25.42 3.23
C GLN A 157 1.67 -24.84 4.56
N HIS A 158 2.96 -24.96 4.89
CA HIS A 158 3.53 -24.57 6.20
C HIS A 158 4.85 -23.78 6.19
N ASN A 159 5.37 -23.29 5.06
CA ASN A 159 6.63 -22.51 5.07
C ASN A 159 6.44 -21.09 4.52
N GLU A 160 6.06 -20.16 5.41
CA GLU A 160 6.22 -18.73 5.17
C GLU A 160 7.72 -18.40 5.23
N LYS A 161 8.27 -17.86 4.13
CA LYS A 161 9.66 -17.37 4.13
C LYS A 161 9.65 -15.95 4.67
N GLU A 162 10.21 -15.77 5.85
CA GLU A 162 10.43 -14.45 6.45
C GLU A 162 11.87 -13.99 6.24
N LYS A 163 12.03 -12.73 5.84
CA LYS A 163 13.32 -12.03 5.78
C LYS A 163 13.19 -10.72 6.52
N THR A 164 14.11 -10.47 7.44
CA THR A 164 14.23 -9.18 8.14
C THR A 164 15.43 -8.41 7.60
N VAL A 165 15.22 -7.13 7.30
CA VAL A 165 16.28 -6.17 6.95
C VAL A 165 16.13 -4.92 7.81
N LEU A 166 17.20 -4.17 7.97
CA LEU A 166 17.18 -2.87 8.64
C LEU A 166 17.02 -1.77 7.58
N TYR A 167 16.43 -0.64 7.95
CA TYR A 167 16.32 0.50 7.06
C TYR A 167 16.72 1.81 7.74
N HIS A 168 17.25 2.72 6.93
CA HIS A 168 17.51 4.10 7.31
C HIS A 168 16.97 5.04 6.22
N VAL A 169 16.18 6.03 6.61
CA VAL A 169 15.54 7.01 5.74
C VAL A 169 16.38 8.27 5.68
N ASN A 170 17.03 8.48 4.54
CA ASN A 170 17.72 9.72 4.23
C ASN A 170 16.76 10.70 3.54
N GLU A 171 17.19 11.95 3.35
CA GLU A 171 16.38 12.98 2.67
C GLU A 171 15.95 12.59 1.24
N ARG A 172 16.79 11.80 0.54
CA ARG A 172 16.61 11.47 -0.89
C ARG A 172 16.53 9.97 -1.20
N ASN A 173 16.73 9.10 -0.22
CA ASN A 173 16.70 7.65 -0.44
C ASN A 173 16.42 6.89 0.85
N ILE A 174 16.13 5.59 0.72
CA ILE A 174 16.03 4.65 1.82
C ILE A 174 17.16 3.64 1.66
N LYS A 175 18.07 3.58 2.64
CA LYS A 175 19.16 2.60 2.69
C LYS A 175 18.64 1.32 3.34
N ILE A 176 18.84 0.18 2.69
CA ILE A 176 18.55 -1.14 3.24
C ILE A 176 19.87 -1.77 3.71
N LEU A 177 19.86 -2.33 4.91
CA LEU A 177 21.03 -2.85 5.60
C LEU A 177 20.74 -4.28 6.05
N LEU A 178 21.74 -5.17 5.99
CA LEU A 178 21.58 -6.52 6.50
C LEU A 178 21.78 -6.55 8.02
N PRO A 179 20.99 -7.34 8.77
CA PRO A 179 21.26 -7.55 10.19
C PRO A 179 22.68 -8.09 10.39
N GLY A 180 23.48 -7.43 11.23
CA GLY A 180 24.87 -7.80 11.51
C GLY A 180 25.94 -7.03 10.74
N GLU A 181 25.58 -6.16 9.77
CA GLU A 181 26.54 -5.23 9.15
C GLU A 181 26.98 -4.08 10.06
N PHE A 182 26.32 -3.93 11.23
CA PHE A 182 26.74 -3.01 12.28
C PHE A 182 27.51 -3.77 13.37
N SER A 183 28.82 -3.72 13.31
CA SER A 183 29.66 -3.89 14.50
C SER A 183 29.54 -2.62 15.34
N VAL A 184 29.18 -2.77 16.62
CA VAL A 184 29.30 -1.69 17.60
C VAL A 184 30.76 -1.28 17.64
N SER A 185 31.10 -0.14 17.04
CA SER A 185 32.40 0.49 17.26
C SER A 185 32.38 1.04 18.69
N GLU A 186 33.19 0.46 19.57
CA GLU A 186 33.51 1.02 20.89
C GLU A 186 34.16 2.41 20.79
#